data_AF-A0A914EEM9-F1
#
_entry.id   AF-A0A914EEM9-F1
#
_cell.length_a   1.000
_cell.length_b   1.000
_cell.length_c   1.000
_cell.angle_alpha   90.00
_cell.angle_beta   90.00
_cell.angle_gamma   90.00
#
_symmetry.space_group_name_H-M   'P 1'
#
loop_
_entity.id
_entity.type
_entity.pdbx_description
1 polymer ?
#
loop_
_entity_poly.entity_id
_entity_poly.type
_entity_poly.pdbx_seq_one_letter_code
_entity_poly.pdbx_strand_id
1 'polypeptide(L)'
;MDTNGDDRVTEKEYQTRSSRLAEEANQRQLEYANITLNEFDTNFNHTLEINELTKYIESMYRDPTALPTVLPRFDKNNDSKLDLEEAPLENDDTSDDYYPPNAYILLMVDSLTSQGTLDAQKSLLKELALNWTHFERVGYFVSGFTSQAKYLGNFLSYKDFSTAIDQTTLSAGVPGIDIALRLLDEKYPRTDPSIPSYVVYFITSNYAITASINETKSHGDKFTKVTFVSMGSDVNKLKQISPNIIIWNNWTTGKPENWKKQFLEACGA
;
A
#
# COMPACT_ATOMS: atom_id res chain seq x y z
N MET A 1 -6.13 -46.79 34.89
CA MET A 1 -7.33 -46.01 34.52
C MET A 1 -6.88 -45.09 33.41
N ASP A 2 -7.02 -45.57 32.17
CA ASP A 2 -6.68 -44.83 30.96
C ASP A 2 -7.93 -44.13 30.43
N THR A 3 -7.85 -42.82 30.28
CA THR A 3 -8.80 -42.04 29.46
C THR A 3 -8.02 -41.03 28.63
N ASN A 4 -7.34 -41.53 27.59
CA ASN A 4 -6.92 -40.71 26.46
C ASN A 4 -8.08 -40.68 25.45
N GLY A 5 -8.93 -39.65 25.56
CA GLY A 5 -9.92 -39.32 24.54
C GLY A 5 -9.21 -38.65 23.36
N ASP A 6 -9.04 -39.41 22.27
CA ASP A 6 -8.42 -38.94 21.03
C ASP A 6 -9.45 -38.10 20.26
N ASP A 7 -9.50 -36.79 20.54
CA ASP A 7 -10.30 -35.79 19.81
C ASP A 7 -9.69 -35.54 18.42
N ARG A 8 -9.72 -36.54 17.55
CA ARG A 8 -9.36 -36.37 16.14
C ARG A 8 -10.57 -35.86 15.37
N VAL A 9 -10.56 -34.57 15.09
CA VAL A 9 -11.41 -33.97 14.06
C VAL A 9 -11.21 -34.77 12.78
N THR A 10 -12.30 -35.36 12.29
CA THR A 10 -12.24 -36.18 11.09
C THR A 10 -11.89 -35.31 9.89
N GLU A 11 -11.16 -35.87 8.91
CA GLU A 11 -10.81 -35.14 7.67
C GLU A 11 -12.03 -34.55 6.98
N LYS A 12 -13.18 -35.22 7.10
CA LYS A 12 -14.48 -34.76 6.62
C LYS A 12 -14.96 -33.50 7.35
N GLU A 13 -14.79 -33.40 8.67
CA GLU A 13 -15.15 -32.20 9.44
C GLU A 13 -14.23 -31.04 9.11
N TYR A 14 -12.95 -31.30 8.88
CA TYR A 14 -11.99 -30.29 8.44
C TYR A 14 -12.36 -29.71 7.07
N GLN A 15 -12.61 -30.57 6.07
CA GLN A 15 -13.04 -30.15 4.74
C GLN A 15 -14.36 -29.38 4.78
N THR A 16 -15.34 -29.86 5.56
CA THR A 16 -16.63 -29.18 5.74
C THR A 16 -16.45 -27.78 6.34
N ARG A 17 -15.60 -27.65 7.37
CA ARG A 17 -15.29 -26.36 7.99
C ARG A 17 -14.57 -25.41 7.05
N SER A 18 -13.61 -25.91 6.27
CA SER A 18 -12.86 -25.12 5.30
C SER A 18 -13.77 -24.58 4.18
N SER A 19 -14.67 -25.41 3.64
CA SER A 19 -15.62 -24.98 2.61
C SER A 19 -16.59 -23.93 3.13
N ARG A 20 -17.10 -24.09 4.36
CA ARG A 20 -17.98 -23.10 4.98
C ARG A 20 -17.28 -21.75 5.18
N LEU A 21 -16.02 -21.75 5.62
CA LEU A 21 -15.25 -20.52 5.78
C LEU A 21 -14.97 -19.81 4.44
N ALA A 22 -14.72 -20.58 3.37
CA ALA A 22 -14.55 -20.02 2.03
C ALA A 22 -15.86 -19.41 1.50
N GLU A 23 -17.00 -20.06 1.75
CA GLU A 23 -18.33 -19.55 1.38
C GLU A 23 -18.70 -18.29 2.17
N GLU A 24 -18.46 -18.26 3.48
CA GLU A 24 -18.66 -17.08 4.33
C GLU A 24 -17.78 -15.90 3.90
N ALA A 25 -16.53 -16.15 3.50
CA ALA A 25 -15.64 -15.13 2.97
C ALA A 25 -16.15 -14.56 1.64
N ASN A 26 -16.65 -15.42 0.75
CA ASN A 26 -17.21 -15.01 -0.54
C ASN A 26 -18.52 -14.22 -0.36
N GLN A 27 -19.41 -14.65 0.54
CA GLN A 27 -20.64 -13.91 0.86
C GLN A 27 -20.35 -12.52 1.42
N ARG A 28 -19.38 -12.38 2.32
CA ARG A 28 -18.95 -11.07 2.83
C ARG A 28 -18.42 -10.18 1.72
N GLN A 29 -17.61 -10.73 0.80
CA GLN A 29 -17.11 -9.96 -0.36
C GLN A 29 -18.25 -9.46 -1.26
N LEU A 30 -19.28 -10.28 -1.49
CA LEU A 30 -20.47 -9.88 -2.25
C LEU A 30 -21.30 -8.81 -1.52
N GLU A 31 -21.48 -8.94 -0.20
CA GLU A 31 -22.17 -7.93 0.61
C GLU A 31 -21.45 -6.57 0.57
N TYR A 32 -20.11 -6.58 0.67
CA TYR A 32 -19.29 -5.36 0.55
C TYR A 32 -19.33 -4.74 -0.86
N ALA A 33 -19.31 -5.56 -1.91
CA ALA A 33 -19.46 -5.07 -3.29
C ALA A 33 -20.82 -4.39 -3.50
N ASN A 34 -21.89 -4.95 -2.95
CA ASN A 34 -23.25 -4.40 -3.04
C ASN A 34 -23.41 -3.08 -2.26
N ILE A 35 -22.82 -2.98 -1.06
CA ILE A 35 -22.79 -1.72 -0.30
C ILE A 35 -22.07 -0.63 -1.10
N THR A 36 -20.91 -0.97 -1.66
CA THR A 36 -20.10 -0.03 -2.46
C THR A 36 -20.84 0.45 -3.71
N LEU A 37 -21.55 -0.45 -4.42
CA LEU A 37 -22.34 -0.08 -5.60
C LEU A 37 -23.51 0.85 -5.26
N ASN A 38 -24.23 0.59 -4.17
CA ASN A 38 -25.35 1.44 -3.74
C ASN A 38 -24.88 2.83 -3.27
N GLU A 39 -23.70 2.92 -2.66
CA GLU A 39 -23.09 4.19 -2.24
C GLU A 39 -22.48 4.98 -3.43
N PHE A 40 -22.07 4.27 -4.49
CA PHE A 40 -21.63 4.89 -5.74
C PHE A 40 -22.81 5.50 -6.52
N ASP A 41 -23.94 4.79 -6.58
CA ASP A 41 -25.17 5.21 -7.28
C ASP A 41 -25.84 6.44 -6.65
N THR A 42 -25.61 6.68 -5.34
CA THR A 42 -26.15 7.86 -4.64
C THR A 42 -25.33 9.14 -4.84
N ASN A 43 -24.08 9.05 -5.34
CA ASN A 43 -23.18 10.20 -5.45
C ASN A 43 -22.81 10.60 -6.89
N PHE A 44 -23.00 9.74 -7.89
CA PHE A 44 -22.67 10.06 -9.28
C PHE A 44 -23.77 9.60 -10.24
N ASN A 45 -24.39 10.56 -10.93
CA ASN A 45 -25.47 10.33 -11.89
C ASN A 45 -24.93 9.84 -13.25
N HIS A 46 -24.24 8.70 -13.26
CA HIS A 46 -23.64 8.08 -14.46
C HIS A 46 -24.08 6.61 -14.61
N THR A 47 -25.34 6.42 -15.00
CA THR A 47 -25.98 5.11 -15.20
C THR A 47 -25.35 4.26 -16.32
N LEU A 48 -24.44 4.80 -17.14
CA LEU A 48 -23.81 4.07 -18.24
C LEU A 48 -22.51 3.33 -17.87
N GLU A 49 -21.80 3.72 -16.81
CA GLU A 49 -20.51 3.09 -16.43
C GLU A 49 -20.68 1.87 -15.51
N ILE A 50 -21.76 1.84 -14.73
CA ILE A 50 -22.02 0.77 -13.74
C ILE A 50 -22.25 -0.58 -14.44
N ASN A 51 -22.97 -0.62 -15.56
CA ASN A 51 -23.24 -1.89 -16.24
C ASN A 51 -21.98 -2.54 -16.84
N GLU A 52 -21.01 -1.74 -17.28
CA GLU A 52 -19.75 -2.25 -17.81
C GLU A 52 -18.82 -2.67 -16.65
N LEU A 53 -18.82 -1.94 -15.54
CA LEU A 53 -18.07 -2.29 -14.33
C LEU A 53 -18.60 -3.58 -13.67
N THR A 54 -19.93 -3.74 -13.59
CA THR A 54 -20.58 -4.95 -13.07
C THR A 54 -20.25 -6.16 -13.93
N LYS A 55 -20.35 -6.05 -15.27
CA LYS A 55 -19.93 -7.15 -16.17
C LYS A 55 -18.44 -7.48 -16.03
N TYR A 56 -17.60 -6.47 -15.83
CA TYR A 56 -16.16 -6.67 -15.62
C TYR A 56 -15.88 -7.43 -14.32
N ILE A 57 -16.52 -7.01 -13.21
CA ILE A 57 -16.40 -7.67 -11.91
C ILE A 57 -16.94 -9.11 -11.99
N GLU A 58 -18.12 -9.33 -12.59
CA GLU A 58 -18.69 -10.66 -12.81
C GLU A 58 -17.79 -11.56 -13.67
N SER A 59 -17.08 -11.00 -14.65
CA SER A 59 -16.15 -11.76 -15.49
C SER A 59 -14.92 -12.26 -14.72
N MET A 60 -14.41 -11.47 -13.77
CA MET A 60 -13.28 -11.87 -12.92
C MET A 60 -13.66 -12.96 -11.91
N TYR A 61 -14.92 -13.02 -11.48
CA TYR A 61 -15.39 -14.06 -10.55
C TYR A 61 -15.75 -15.38 -11.25
N ARG A 62 -16.10 -15.37 -12.55
CA ARG A 62 -16.42 -16.60 -13.31
C ARG A 62 -15.20 -17.43 -13.70
N ASP A 63 -14.06 -16.79 -13.94
CA ASP A 63 -12.80 -17.48 -14.21
C ASP A 63 -11.60 -16.63 -13.75
N PRO A 64 -11.08 -16.87 -12.53
CA PRO A 64 -9.95 -16.10 -12.00
C PRO A 64 -8.62 -16.33 -12.75
N THR A 65 -8.59 -17.23 -13.75
CA THR A 65 -7.40 -17.47 -14.59
C THR A 65 -7.45 -16.79 -15.96
N ALA A 66 -8.60 -16.22 -16.34
CA ALA A 66 -8.76 -15.50 -17.60
C ALA A 66 -8.20 -14.08 -17.48
N LEU A 67 -6.95 -13.87 -17.91
CA LEU A 67 -6.40 -12.53 -18.14
C LEU A 67 -7.09 -11.90 -19.37
N PRO A 68 -7.68 -10.69 -19.27
CA PRO A 68 -8.27 -10.03 -20.43
C PRO A 68 -7.19 -9.54 -21.39
N THR A 69 -7.34 -9.87 -22.67
CA THR A 69 -6.43 -9.52 -23.78
C THR A 69 -6.58 -8.09 -24.30
N VAL A 70 -7.47 -7.27 -23.74
CA VAL A 70 -7.72 -5.92 -24.25
C VAL A 70 -7.83 -4.93 -23.09
N LEU A 71 -6.74 -4.21 -22.84
CA LEU A 71 -6.78 -2.92 -22.14
C LEU A 71 -7.16 -1.83 -23.16
N PRO A 72 -7.92 -0.79 -22.79
CA PRO A 72 -8.11 0.38 -23.63
C PRO A 72 -6.74 1.03 -23.90
N ARG A 73 -6.32 1.08 -25.17
CA ARG A 73 -5.11 1.80 -25.57
C ARG A 73 -5.40 3.30 -25.57
N PHE A 74 -4.71 4.04 -24.73
CA PHE A 74 -4.54 5.49 -24.90
C PHE A 74 -3.43 5.72 -25.93
N ASP A 75 -3.78 6.35 -27.04
CA ASP A 75 -2.87 6.74 -28.11
C ASP A 75 -1.90 7.82 -27.60
N LYS A 76 -0.59 7.53 -27.65
CA LYS A 76 0.49 8.45 -27.30
C LYS A 76 1.33 8.69 -28.53
N ASN A 77 0.84 9.55 -29.41
CA ASN A 77 1.68 10.22 -30.39
C ASN A 77 1.84 11.67 -29.95
N ASN A 78 2.97 11.97 -29.29
CA ASN A 78 3.58 13.28 -29.44
C ASN A 78 5.10 13.18 -29.22
N ASP A 79 5.83 13.38 -30.31
CA ASP A 79 7.26 13.58 -30.38
C ASP A 79 7.66 14.85 -29.61
N SER A 80 8.61 14.71 -28.68
CA SER A 80 9.59 15.77 -28.46
C SER A 80 10.90 15.16 -27.97
N LYS A 81 11.96 15.38 -28.75
CA LYS A 81 13.35 15.24 -28.31
C LYS A 81 13.56 16.07 -27.06
N LEU A 82 13.96 15.44 -25.96
CA LEU A 82 14.56 16.14 -24.82
C LEU A 82 16.08 16.10 -24.99
N ASP A 83 16.66 17.24 -25.33
CA ASP A 83 18.08 17.50 -25.14
C ASP A 83 18.33 17.59 -23.62
N LEU A 84 19.06 16.60 -23.08
CA LEU A 84 19.54 16.62 -21.70
C LEU A 84 20.82 17.46 -21.65
N GLU A 85 20.68 18.76 -21.42
CA GLU A 85 21.79 19.54 -20.85
C GLU A 85 21.98 19.10 -19.40
N GLU A 86 23.13 18.48 -19.12
CA GLU A 86 23.56 18.18 -17.75
C GLU A 86 23.78 19.51 -17.01
N ALA A 87 22.88 19.82 -16.08
CA ALA A 87 23.07 20.96 -15.18
C ALA A 87 24.33 20.76 -14.32
N PRO A 88 25.14 21.80 -14.10
CA PRO A 88 26.31 21.69 -13.24
C PRO A 88 25.86 21.48 -11.79
N LEU A 89 26.32 20.38 -11.19
CA LEU A 89 26.18 20.12 -9.76
C LEU A 89 27.07 21.11 -9.00
N GLU A 90 26.48 22.21 -8.54
CA GLU A 90 27.07 23.03 -7.49
C GLU A 90 27.04 22.23 -6.18
N ASN A 91 28.22 21.82 -5.72
CA ASN A 91 28.43 21.22 -4.42
C ASN A 91 28.20 22.28 -3.34
N ASP A 92 27.03 22.30 -2.73
CA ASP A 92 26.81 22.92 -1.43
C ASP A 92 26.81 21.83 -0.35
N ASP A 93 27.88 21.83 0.44
CA ASP A 93 28.16 20.90 1.53
C ASP A 93 27.26 21.24 2.72
N THR A 94 25.99 20.82 2.69
CA THR A 94 25.10 20.81 3.86
C THR A 94 24.18 19.57 3.91
N SER A 95 24.62 18.54 4.65
CA SER A 95 23.78 17.83 5.64
C SER A 95 22.42 17.19 5.20
N ASP A 96 22.23 16.75 3.96
CA ASP A 96 20.94 16.12 3.54
C ASP A 96 21.09 14.75 2.84
N ASP A 97 22.28 14.13 2.87
CA ASP A 97 22.47 12.77 2.37
C ASP A 97 21.95 11.75 3.39
N TYR A 98 20.71 11.29 3.20
CA TYR A 98 20.20 10.16 3.96
C TYR A 98 20.73 8.86 3.36
N TYR A 99 21.69 8.30 4.08
CA TYR A 99 22.20 6.97 3.88
C TYR A 99 21.34 6.04 4.74
N PRO A 100 20.63 5.04 4.18
CA PRO A 100 20.14 3.91 4.97
C PRO A 100 21.18 2.77 4.94
N PRO A 101 22.39 2.92 5.53
CA PRO A 101 23.46 1.92 5.39
C PRO A 101 23.09 0.58 6.01
N ASN A 102 22.08 0.53 6.87
CA ASN A 102 21.81 -0.60 7.75
C ASN A 102 20.31 -0.92 7.88
N ALA A 103 19.45 -0.44 7.00
CA ALA A 103 18.03 -0.75 7.09
C ALA A 103 17.37 -0.97 5.72
N TYR A 104 16.33 -1.78 5.72
CA TYR A 104 15.36 -1.84 4.63
C TYR A 104 14.25 -0.83 4.86
N ILE A 105 13.88 -0.09 3.83
CA ILE A 105 12.81 0.92 3.90
C ILE A 105 11.71 0.51 2.94
N LEU A 106 10.50 0.37 3.46
CA LEU A 106 9.30 0.03 2.72
C LEU A 106 8.37 1.23 2.74
N LEU A 107 8.22 1.85 1.57
CA LEU A 107 7.36 3.01 1.38
C LEU A 107 6.02 2.54 0.83
N MET A 108 4.94 2.78 1.56
CA MET A 108 3.59 2.37 1.16
C MET A 108 2.72 3.59 0.89
N VAL A 109 2.13 3.66 -0.30
CA VAL A 109 1.12 4.68 -0.63
C VAL A 109 -0.28 4.11 -0.60
N ASP A 110 -1.24 4.95 -0.26
CA ASP A 110 -2.66 4.65 -0.33
C ASP A 110 -3.21 5.11 -1.69
N SER A 111 -3.64 4.13 -2.50
CA SER A 111 -4.23 4.35 -3.83
C SER A 111 -5.76 4.44 -3.80
N LEU A 112 -6.40 4.26 -2.64
CA LEU A 112 -7.85 4.43 -2.44
C LEU A 112 -8.21 5.88 -2.13
N THR A 113 -7.65 6.80 -2.89
CA THR A 113 -7.72 8.23 -2.58
C THR A 113 -8.07 9.03 -3.83
N SER A 114 -8.17 10.34 -3.71
CA SER A 114 -8.32 11.19 -4.90
C SER A 114 -7.01 11.24 -5.69
N GLN A 115 -7.08 11.39 -7.01
CA GLN A 115 -5.88 11.49 -7.86
C GLN A 115 -4.90 12.55 -7.34
N GLY A 116 -5.38 13.74 -6.97
CA GLY A 116 -4.53 14.80 -6.41
C GLY A 116 -3.86 14.45 -5.08
N THR A 117 -4.50 13.61 -4.25
CA THR A 117 -3.88 13.11 -3.01
C THR A 117 -2.83 12.05 -3.30
N LEU A 118 -3.08 11.14 -4.24
CA LEU A 118 -2.06 10.17 -4.68
C LEU A 118 -0.84 10.88 -5.28
N ASP A 119 -1.06 11.89 -6.12
CA ASP A 119 0.02 12.68 -6.73
C ASP A 119 0.85 13.44 -5.68
N ALA A 120 0.20 13.92 -4.61
CA ALA A 120 0.89 14.54 -3.48
C ALA A 120 1.77 13.53 -2.72
N GLN A 121 1.26 12.33 -2.42
CA GLN A 121 2.04 11.25 -1.79
C GLN A 121 3.25 10.87 -2.65
N LYS A 122 3.04 10.67 -3.96
CA LYS A 122 4.08 10.36 -4.94
C LYS A 122 5.17 11.44 -4.98
N SER A 123 4.76 12.70 -5.03
CA SER A 123 5.69 13.84 -5.05
C SER A 123 6.51 13.91 -3.76
N LEU A 124 5.89 13.65 -2.61
CA LEU A 124 6.59 13.64 -1.33
C LEU A 124 7.64 12.54 -1.25
N LEU A 125 7.31 11.32 -1.68
CA LEU A 125 8.25 10.21 -1.68
C LEU A 125 9.46 10.47 -2.58
N LYS A 126 9.23 11.06 -3.77
CA LYS A 126 10.32 11.45 -4.67
C LYS A 126 11.21 12.52 -4.04
N GLU A 127 10.62 13.54 -3.44
CA GLU A 127 11.40 14.59 -2.78
C GLU A 127 12.18 14.08 -1.57
N LEU A 128 11.62 13.15 -0.80
CA LEU A 128 12.29 12.51 0.32
C LEU A 128 13.51 11.71 -0.16
N ALA A 129 13.36 10.97 -1.26
CA ALA A 129 14.37 10.06 -1.77
C ALA A 129 15.43 10.72 -2.67
N LEU A 130 15.32 12.02 -2.96
CA LEU A 130 16.18 12.70 -3.94
C LEU A 130 17.68 12.52 -3.65
N ASN A 131 18.06 12.53 -2.37
CA ASN A 131 19.45 12.42 -1.91
C ASN A 131 19.79 11.04 -1.33
N TRP A 132 18.95 10.03 -1.60
CA TRP A 132 19.23 8.66 -1.14
C TRP A 132 20.24 7.99 -2.07
N THR A 133 21.07 7.12 -1.51
CA THR A 133 22.16 6.47 -2.26
C THR A 133 22.06 4.94 -2.30
N HIS A 134 21.25 4.33 -1.43
CA HIS A 134 21.05 2.88 -1.32
C HIS A 134 19.65 2.43 -1.74
N PHE A 135 19.33 2.62 -3.02
CA PHE A 135 18.02 2.27 -3.56
C PHE A 135 17.74 0.76 -3.56
N GLU A 136 18.77 -0.08 -3.52
CA GLU A 136 18.63 -1.53 -3.42
C GLU A 136 17.98 -1.98 -2.11
N ARG A 137 17.89 -1.09 -1.12
CA ARG A 137 17.25 -1.33 0.18
C ARG A 137 15.89 -0.68 0.32
N VAL A 138 15.42 -0.04 -0.74
CA VAL A 138 14.12 0.64 -0.79
C VAL A 138 13.13 -0.27 -1.51
N GLY A 139 11.97 -0.44 -0.92
CA GLY A 139 10.84 -1.14 -1.50
C GLY A 139 9.65 -0.20 -1.55
N TYR A 140 8.79 -0.44 -2.53
CA TYR A 140 7.62 0.40 -2.76
C TYR A 140 6.38 -0.46 -2.91
N PHE A 141 5.34 -0.11 -2.17
CA PHE A 141 4.11 -0.87 -2.13
C PHE A 141 2.91 0.05 -2.32
N VAL A 142 1.99 -0.35 -3.19
CA VAL A 142 0.75 0.39 -3.43
C VAL A 142 -0.37 -0.37 -2.73
N SER A 143 -0.91 0.24 -1.67
CA SER A 143 -2.09 -0.26 -0.98
C SER A 143 -3.33 0.07 -1.81
N GLY A 144 -4.04 -0.95 -2.27
CA GLY A 144 -5.22 -0.89 -3.14
C GLY A 144 -5.87 -2.27 -3.24
N PHE A 145 -7.05 -2.39 -3.86
CA PHE A 145 -7.69 -3.71 -4.09
C PHE A 145 -6.80 -4.60 -4.96
N THR A 146 -6.29 -4.03 -6.06
CA THR A 146 -5.18 -4.62 -6.80
C THR A 146 -3.89 -4.12 -6.18
N SER A 147 -3.47 -4.77 -5.09
CA SER A 147 -2.19 -4.44 -4.45
C SER A 147 -1.05 -4.68 -5.44
N GLN A 148 -0.45 -3.60 -5.94
CA GLN A 148 0.75 -3.66 -6.77
C GLN A 148 1.97 -3.49 -5.86
N ALA A 149 2.78 -4.54 -5.77
CA ALA A 149 4.04 -4.50 -5.03
C ALA A 149 5.20 -4.40 -6.01
N LYS A 150 6.10 -3.42 -5.80
CA LYS A 150 7.42 -3.38 -6.45
C LYS A 150 8.53 -3.60 -5.42
N TYR A 151 9.11 -4.80 -5.48
CA TYR A 151 9.97 -5.40 -4.44
C TYR A 151 11.25 -4.61 -4.09
N LEU A 152 11.77 -4.89 -2.88
CA LEU A 152 13.08 -4.46 -2.39
C LEU A 152 14.17 -4.94 -3.35
N GLY A 153 15.16 -4.11 -3.63
CA GLY A 153 16.26 -4.46 -4.53
C GLY A 153 15.98 -4.23 -6.01
N ASN A 154 14.77 -3.83 -6.37
CA ASN A 154 14.41 -3.52 -7.77
C ASN A 154 14.70 -2.07 -8.19
N PHE A 155 15.15 -1.23 -7.26
CA PHE A 155 15.58 0.13 -7.56
C PHE A 155 17.10 0.17 -7.48
N LEU A 156 17.75 0.52 -8.59
CA LEU A 156 19.20 0.70 -8.64
C LEU A 156 19.59 2.18 -8.55
N SER A 157 18.62 3.07 -8.70
CA SER A 157 18.81 4.52 -8.72
C SER A 157 17.54 5.26 -8.34
N TYR A 158 17.69 6.55 -8.02
CA TYR A 158 16.55 7.47 -7.86
C TYR A 158 15.65 7.49 -9.10
N LYS A 159 16.22 7.42 -10.31
CA LYS A 159 15.45 7.43 -11.56
C LYS A 159 14.53 6.22 -11.67
N ASP A 160 15.01 5.03 -11.30
CA ASP A 160 14.20 3.80 -11.33
C ASP A 160 13.06 3.88 -10.32
N PHE A 161 13.38 4.33 -9.11
CA PHE A 161 12.42 4.55 -8.04
C PHE A 161 11.35 5.57 -8.42
N SER A 162 11.75 6.74 -8.91
CA SER A 162 10.83 7.79 -9.38
C SER A 162 9.93 7.29 -10.51
N THR A 163 10.49 6.59 -11.49
CA THR A 163 9.71 6.02 -12.61
C THR A 163 8.66 5.05 -12.10
N ALA A 164 9.01 4.21 -11.13
CA ALA A 164 8.09 3.26 -10.55
C ALA A 164 6.96 3.94 -9.75
N ILE A 165 7.28 4.99 -9.00
CA ILE A 165 6.28 5.83 -8.34
C ILE A 165 5.35 6.44 -9.38
N ASP A 166 5.88 7.04 -10.44
CA ASP A 166 5.11 7.76 -11.45
C ASP A 166 4.08 6.87 -12.18
N GLN A 167 4.40 5.59 -12.35
CA GLN A 167 3.50 4.57 -12.91
C GLN A 167 2.34 4.16 -11.99
N THR A 168 2.35 4.59 -10.73
CA THR A 168 1.28 4.27 -9.78
C THR A 168 0.00 4.99 -10.18
N THR A 169 -1.08 4.23 -10.30
CA THR A 169 -2.44 4.70 -10.56
C THR A 169 -3.34 4.48 -9.35
N LEU A 170 -4.51 5.11 -9.35
CA LEU A 170 -5.56 4.80 -8.39
C LEU A 170 -5.96 3.32 -8.49
N SER A 171 -6.39 2.77 -7.36
CA SER A 171 -7.01 1.46 -7.28
C SER A 171 -8.41 1.63 -6.71
N ALA A 172 -9.39 0.90 -7.25
CA ALA A 172 -10.73 0.87 -6.68
C ALA A 172 -10.75 -0.02 -5.41
N GLY A 173 -11.84 0.03 -4.62
CA GLY A 173 -12.14 -0.96 -3.56
C GLY A 173 -11.74 -0.55 -2.13
N VAL A 174 -11.70 -1.54 -1.22
CA VAL A 174 -11.46 -1.35 0.22
C VAL A 174 -10.40 -2.33 0.75
N PRO A 175 -9.10 -2.00 0.72
CA PRO A 175 -8.14 -2.62 1.63
C PRO A 175 -8.07 -1.86 2.95
N GLY A 176 -8.35 -2.58 4.04
CA GLY A 176 -8.01 -2.15 5.38
C GLY A 176 -6.50 -2.22 5.63
N ILE A 177 -6.03 -1.47 6.62
CA ILE A 177 -4.63 -1.45 7.07
C ILE A 177 -4.14 -2.86 7.41
N ASP A 178 -5.02 -3.71 7.94
CA ASP A 178 -4.75 -5.12 8.24
C ASP A 178 -4.36 -5.93 7.00
N ILE A 179 -5.12 -5.80 5.91
CA ILE A 179 -4.85 -6.48 4.65
C ILE A 179 -3.55 -5.95 4.05
N ALA A 180 -3.35 -4.64 4.06
CA ALA A 180 -2.14 -4.02 3.50
C ALA A 180 -0.87 -4.49 4.22
N LEU A 181 -0.88 -4.52 5.56
CA LEU A 181 0.26 -5.01 6.33
C LEU A 181 0.48 -6.52 6.20
N ARG A 182 -0.59 -7.32 6.13
CA ARG A 182 -0.48 -8.76 5.86
C ARG A 182 0.15 -9.02 4.50
N LEU A 183 -0.35 -8.36 3.45
CA LEU A 183 0.19 -8.50 2.10
C LEU A 183 1.64 -7.99 2.02
N LEU A 184 1.96 -6.91 2.72
CA LEU A 184 3.34 -6.43 2.79
C LEU A 184 4.24 -7.50 3.44
N ASP A 185 3.83 -8.06 4.58
CA ASP A 185 4.55 -9.14 5.26
C ASP A 185 4.74 -10.38 4.37
N GLU A 186 3.71 -10.80 3.64
CA GLU A 186 3.79 -11.92 2.69
C GLU A 186 4.73 -11.63 1.50
N LYS A 187 4.73 -10.39 0.99
CA LYS A 187 5.52 -10.00 -0.19
C LYS A 187 6.95 -9.60 0.15
N TYR A 188 7.18 -9.16 1.39
CA TYR A 188 8.46 -8.71 1.92
C TYR A 188 8.75 -9.43 3.23
N PRO A 189 8.82 -10.78 3.20
CA PRO A 189 9.20 -11.52 4.38
C PRO A 189 10.58 -11.04 4.80
N ARG A 190 10.75 -10.78 6.10
CA ARG A 190 12.03 -10.33 6.63
C ARG A 190 13.08 -11.42 6.39
N THR A 191 13.95 -11.20 5.42
CA THR A 191 14.97 -12.16 4.99
C THR A 191 16.13 -12.24 5.99
N ASP A 192 16.47 -11.12 6.63
CA ASP A 192 17.48 -11.04 7.68
C ASP A 192 16.96 -10.27 8.91
N PRO A 193 16.70 -10.96 10.04
CA PRO A 193 16.30 -10.32 11.29
C PRO A 193 17.35 -9.40 11.92
N SER A 194 18.62 -9.47 11.50
CA SER A 194 19.69 -8.62 12.00
C SER A 194 19.69 -7.22 11.37
N ILE A 195 19.06 -7.08 10.19
CA ILE A 195 18.91 -5.80 9.50
C ILE A 195 17.54 -5.20 9.90
N PRO A 196 17.50 -3.98 10.47
CA PRO A 196 16.26 -3.27 10.69
C PRO A 196 15.40 -3.10 9.43
N SER A 197 14.09 -3.20 9.57
CA SER A 197 13.13 -2.89 8.50
C SER A 197 12.13 -1.84 8.97
N TYR A 198 11.99 -0.78 8.19
CA TYR A 198 11.12 0.35 8.51
C TYR A 198 10.06 0.50 7.44
N VAL A 199 8.80 0.61 7.87
CA VAL A 199 7.66 0.84 7.00
C VAL A 199 7.19 2.27 7.21
N VAL A 200 7.00 3.03 6.13
CA VAL A 200 6.34 4.33 6.14
C VAL A 200 5.09 4.21 5.30
N TYR A 201 3.93 4.22 5.95
CA TYR A 201 2.65 3.97 5.30
C TYR A 201 1.76 5.21 5.35
N PHE A 202 1.52 5.77 4.16
CA PHE A 202 0.61 6.87 3.95
C PHE A 202 -0.83 6.37 3.98
N ILE A 203 -1.66 6.97 4.82
CA ILE A 203 -3.06 6.58 5.01
C ILE A 203 -3.92 7.81 4.83
N THR A 204 -4.79 7.78 3.83
CA THR A 204 -5.62 8.93 3.45
C THR A 204 -7.07 8.78 3.89
N SER A 205 -7.50 7.57 4.22
CA SER A 205 -8.88 7.30 4.59
C SER A 205 -9.03 6.72 6.00
N ASN A 206 -10.22 6.92 6.55
CA ASN A 206 -10.65 6.31 7.81
C ASN A 206 -11.12 4.86 7.64
N TYR A 207 -10.99 4.28 6.44
CA TYR A 207 -11.55 2.97 6.14
C TYR A 207 -10.78 1.87 6.87
N ALA A 208 -11.40 1.52 7.99
CA ALA A 208 -11.49 0.24 8.64
C ALA A 208 -10.18 -0.55 8.74
N ILE A 209 -9.54 -0.39 9.89
CA ILE A 209 -9.04 -1.57 10.61
C ILE A 209 -10.26 -2.50 10.76
N THR A 210 -10.49 -3.35 9.77
CA THR A 210 -11.67 -4.25 9.69
C THR A 210 -11.44 -5.48 10.55
N ALA A 211 -10.19 -5.93 10.61
CA ALA A 211 -9.71 -6.97 11.50
C ALA A 211 -9.56 -6.46 12.94
N SER A 212 -9.27 -7.38 13.86
CA SER A 212 -8.89 -6.98 15.22
C SER A 212 -7.58 -6.18 15.17
N ILE A 213 -7.48 -5.13 15.98
CA ILE A 213 -6.24 -4.34 16.16
C ILE A 213 -5.04 -5.24 16.43
N ASN A 214 -5.25 -6.35 17.17
CA ASN A 214 -4.22 -7.33 17.49
C ASN A 214 -3.69 -8.06 16.25
N GLU A 215 -4.56 -8.40 15.30
CA GLU A 215 -4.16 -9.06 14.05
C GLU A 215 -3.33 -8.10 13.18
N THR A 216 -3.81 -6.87 12.99
CA THR A 216 -3.08 -5.81 12.28
C THR A 216 -1.70 -5.58 12.90
N LYS A 217 -1.66 -5.50 14.23
CA LYS A 217 -0.43 -5.34 14.98
C LYS A 217 0.52 -6.52 14.80
N SER A 218 0.02 -7.75 14.76
CA SER A 218 0.89 -8.93 14.59
C SER A 218 1.64 -8.94 13.26
N HIS A 219 1.04 -8.42 12.18
CA HIS A 219 1.73 -8.19 10.91
C HIS A 219 2.72 -7.02 10.99
N GLY A 220 2.33 -5.92 11.65
CA GLY A 220 3.20 -4.76 11.86
C GLY A 220 4.46 -5.05 12.70
N ASP A 221 4.32 -5.87 13.75
CA ASP A 221 5.38 -6.25 14.70
C ASP A 221 6.50 -7.09 14.04
N LYS A 222 6.30 -7.56 12.80
CA LYS A 222 7.36 -8.23 12.01
C LYS A 222 8.40 -7.25 11.45
N PHE A 223 8.05 -5.97 11.37
CA PHE A 223 8.95 -4.89 11.00
C PHE A 223 9.54 -4.25 12.26
N THR A 224 10.75 -3.71 12.16
CA THR A 224 11.37 -3.00 13.29
C THR A 224 10.56 -1.78 13.70
N LYS A 225 9.98 -1.09 12.72
CA LYS A 225 9.11 0.08 12.96
C LYS A 225 8.11 0.21 11.82
N VAL A 226 6.85 0.44 12.16
CA VAL A 226 5.82 0.91 11.22
C VAL A 226 5.45 2.33 11.60
N THR A 227 5.63 3.29 10.70
CA THR A 227 5.20 4.67 10.88
C THR A 227 4.04 4.96 9.97
N PHE A 228 2.92 5.40 10.55
CA PHE A 228 1.76 5.84 9.78
C PHE A 228 1.85 7.34 9.51
N VAL A 229 1.71 7.73 8.24
CA VAL A 229 1.59 9.14 7.85
C VAL A 229 0.13 9.38 7.49
N SER A 230 -0.58 10.09 8.37
CA SER A 230 -2.03 10.11 8.29
C SER A 230 -2.60 11.51 8.16
N MET A 231 -3.58 11.66 7.27
CA MET A 231 -4.39 12.87 7.16
C MET A 231 -5.71 12.70 7.91
N GLY A 232 -5.79 13.33 9.08
CA GLY A 232 -7.04 13.50 9.82
C GLY A 232 -7.74 12.22 10.27
N SER A 233 -7.04 11.09 10.31
CA SER A 233 -7.67 9.82 10.68
C SER A 233 -7.96 9.69 12.17
N ASP A 234 -8.62 8.60 12.55
CA ASP A 234 -8.70 8.10 13.93
C ASP A 234 -7.29 7.71 14.45
N VAL A 235 -6.45 8.72 14.68
CA VAL A 235 -5.07 8.60 15.19
C VAL A 235 -5.03 7.74 16.44
N ASN A 236 -6.10 7.74 17.25
CA ASN A 236 -6.19 6.91 18.44
C ASN A 236 -6.25 5.41 18.12
N LYS A 237 -6.92 5.01 17.04
CA LYS A 237 -6.87 3.62 16.55
C LYS A 237 -5.51 3.28 15.94
N LEU A 238 -4.93 4.16 15.14
CA LEU A 238 -3.58 3.95 14.60
C LEU A 238 -2.54 3.78 15.72
N LYS A 239 -2.65 4.56 16.81
CA LYS A 239 -1.79 4.46 18.00
C LYS A 239 -1.85 3.10 18.69
N GLN A 240 -2.98 2.40 18.57
CA GLN A 240 -3.13 1.06 19.12
C GLN A 240 -2.41 0.00 18.28
N ILE A 241 -2.18 0.26 16.99
CA ILE A 241 -1.37 -0.58 16.10
C ILE A 241 0.10 -0.23 16.21
N SER A 242 0.45 1.05 16.02
CA SER A 242 1.80 1.56 16.13
C SER A 242 1.84 2.92 16.84
N PRO A 243 2.76 3.12 17.79
CA PRO A 243 2.93 4.43 18.43
C PRO A 243 3.53 5.48 17.49
N ASN A 244 4.11 5.08 16.35
CA ASN A 244 4.81 5.98 15.43
C ASN A 244 3.83 6.54 14.40
N ILE A 245 3.49 7.82 14.54
CA ILE A 245 2.54 8.49 13.66
C ILE A 245 3.03 9.89 13.33
N ILE A 246 2.99 10.22 12.05
CA ILE A 246 3.16 11.57 11.52
C ILE A 246 1.76 12.06 11.11
N ILE A 247 1.32 13.17 11.70
CA ILE A 247 0.02 13.77 11.37
C ILE A 247 0.23 14.80 10.27
N TRP A 248 -0.47 14.60 9.15
CA TRP A 248 -0.39 15.44 7.98
C TRP A 248 -1.73 16.10 7.70
N ASN A 249 -1.90 17.38 8.06
CA ASN A 249 -3.22 18.01 8.06
C ASN A 249 -3.84 18.17 6.66
N ASN A 250 -3.01 18.36 5.62
CA ASN A 250 -3.49 18.46 4.24
C ASN A 250 -2.38 18.07 3.25
N TRP A 251 -2.64 17.04 2.44
CA TRP A 251 -1.68 16.58 1.41
C TRP A 251 -1.39 17.64 0.34
N THR A 252 -2.34 18.54 0.05
CA THR A 252 -2.27 19.49 -1.07
C THR A 252 -1.89 20.92 -0.67
N THR A 253 -2.11 21.35 0.58
CA THR A 253 -1.97 22.78 0.95
C THR A 253 -0.89 23.09 1.99
N GLY A 254 0.07 22.20 2.23
CA GLY A 254 1.27 22.52 3.01
C GLY A 254 1.89 21.32 3.70
N LYS A 255 3.22 21.22 3.62
CA LYS A 255 3.98 20.20 4.34
C LYS A 255 4.14 20.64 5.81
N PRO A 256 4.02 19.74 6.80
CA PRO A 256 4.30 20.07 8.19
C PRO A 256 5.70 20.70 8.33
N GLU A 257 5.85 21.59 9.31
CA GLU A 257 7.17 22.06 9.70
C GLU A 257 8.03 20.86 10.11
N ASN A 258 9.28 20.80 9.63
CA ASN A 258 10.19 19.68 9.86
C ASN A 258 9.74 18.32 9.30
N TRP A 259 8.82 18.27 8.33
CA TRP A 259 8.35 17.00 7.76
C TRP A 259 9.50 16.10 7.27
N LYS A 260 10.54 16.67 6.62
CA LYS A 260 11.69 15.91 6.14
C LYS A 260 12.35 15.15 7.29
N LYS A 261 12.66 15.86 8.37
CA LYS A 261 13.27 15.28 9.58
C LYS A 261 12.39 14.17 10.16
N GLN A 262 11.09 14.39 10.31
CA GLN A 262 10.16 13.37 10.83
C GLN A 262 10.13 12.11 9.95
N PHE A 263 10.17 12.28 8.63
CA PHE A 263 10.23 11.17 7.69
C PHE A 263 11.56 10.43 7.71
N LEU A 264 12.68 11.14 7.80
CA LEU A 264 13.99 10.53 7.95
C LEU A 264 14.08 9.74 9.26
N GLU A 265 13.59 10.30 10.37
CA GLU A 265 13.45 9.59 11.65
C GLU A 265 12.54 8.36 11.51
N ALA A 266 11.43 8.45 10.75
CA ALA A 266 10.55 7.30 10.46
C ALA A 266 11.28 6.20 9.67
N CYS A 267 12.20 6.58 8.79
CA CYS A 267 13.12 5.69 8.08
C CYS A 267 14.33 5.27 8.94
N GLY A 268 14.46 5.75 10.19
CA GLY A 268 15.53 5.35 11.11
C GLY A 268 16.85 6.11 10.97
N ALA A 269 16.80 7.34 10.47
CA ALA A 269 17.85 8.34 10.66
C ALA A 269 18.04 8.74 12.14
#